data_AF-A0A536V373-F1
#
_entry.id   AF-A0A536V373-F1
#
_cell.length_a   1.000
_cell.length_b   1.000
_cell.length_c   1.000
_cell.angle_alpha   90.00
_cell.angle_beta   90.00
_cell.angle_gamma   90.00
#
_symmetry.space_group_name_H-M   'P 1'
#
loop_
_entity.id
_entity.type
_entity.pdbx_description
1 polymer ?
#
loop_
_entity_poly.entity_id
_entity_poly.type
_entity_poly.pdbx_seq_one_letter_code
_entity_poly.pdbx_strand_id
1 'polypeptide(L)'
;MSQAPFFHQPSGTVRFWVLVDDLPVGASIGKETLHYRYQPQRRDDDALETYTQNSAEIDAAVRRRVAAGSREPVMLRDADVRAAPHS
;
A
#
# COMPACT_ATOMS: atom_id res chain seq x y z
N MET A 1 15.79 3.59 9.74
CA MET A 1 15.98 3.80 8.29
C MET A 1 14.83 3.16 7.56
N SER A 2 14.02 3.94 6.84
CA SER A 2 12.98 3.39 5.95
C SER A 2 13.65 2.84 4.69
N GLN A 3 13.41 1.57 4.39
CA GLN A 3 13.90 0.95 3.17
C GLN A 3 13.02 1.39 1.99
N ALA A 4 13.61 1.55 0.80
CA ALA A 4 12.87 1.89 -0.40
C ALA A 4 11.80 0.83 -0.71
N PRO A 5 10.62 1.23 -1.22
CA PRO A 5 9.60 0.30 -1.65
C PRO A 5 10.13 -0.59 -2.78
N PHE A 6 9.77 -1.88 -2.76
CA PHE A 6 10.19 -2.82 -3.80
C PHE A 6 9.09 -3.84 -4.09
N PHE A 7 9.08 -4.34 -5.33
CA PHE A 7 8.16 -5.40 -5.73
C PHE A 7 8.73 -6.78 -5.36
N HIS A 8 8.04 -7.49 -4.47
CA HIS A 8 8.38 -8.85 -4.09
C HIS A 8 7.69 -9.84 -5.03
N GLN A 9 8.37 -10.17 -6.14
CA GLN A 9 7.84 -11.06 -7.18
C GLN A 9 7.23 -12.38 -6.66
N PRO A 10 7.83 -13.11 -5.69
CA PRO A 10 7.27 -14.37 -5.20
C PRO A 10 5.89 -14.23 -4.55
N SER A 11 5.60 -13.06 -3.97
CA SER A 11 4.30 -12.80 -3.32
C SER A 11 3.37 -11.93 -4.17
N GLY A 12 3.83 -11.41 -5.31
CA GLY A 12 3.04 -10.48 -6.12
C GLY A 12 2.66 -9.18 -5.40
N THR A 13 3.46 -8.73 -4.43
CA THR A 13 3.17 -7.56 -3.58
C THR A 13 4.27 -6.51 -3.63
N VAL A 14 3.89 -5.23 -3.55
CA VAL A 14 4.83 -4.16 -3.23
C VAL A 14 4.98 -4.13 -1.71
N ARG A 15 6.22 -4.22 -1.22
CA ARG A 15 6.58 -4.07 0.19
C ARG A 15 7.18 -2.71 0.43
N PHE A 16 6.77 -2.06 1.50
CA PHE A 16 7.14 -0.69 1.81
C PHE A 16 7.04 -0.42 3.32
N TRP A 17 7.52 0.74 3.74
CA TRP A 17 7.51 1.18 5.13
C TRP A 17 6.86 2.55 5.25
N VAL A 18 6.03 2.70 6.26
CA VAL A 18 5.34 3.95 6.59
C VAL A 18 5.74 4.36 8.00
N LEU A 19 6.11 5.62 8.18
CA LEU A 19 6.36 6.14 9.53
C LEU A 19 5.02 6.43 10.20
N VAL A 20 4.74 5.72 11.31
CA VAL A 20 3.60 5.95 12.19
C VAL A 20 4.14 6.17 13.59
N ASP A 21 3.85 7.34 14.19
CA ASP A 21 4.41 7.74 15.49
C ASP A 21 5.96 7.62 15.55
N ASP A 22 6.63 8.04 14.47
CA ASP A 22 8.09 7.96 14.26
C ASP A 22 8.66 6.52 14.15
N LEU A 23 7.80 5.49 14.25
CA LEU A 23 8.18 4.10 14.08
C LEU A 23 7.95 3.63 12.63
N PRO A 24 8.94 2.98 12.00
CA PRO A 24 8.77 2.42 10.67
C PRO A 24 7.91 1.16 10.72
N VAL A 25 6.67 1.28 10.26
CA VAL A 25 5.73 0.17 10.15
C VAL A 25 5.88 -0.52 8.80
N GLY A 26 6.11 -1.83 8.83
CA GLY A 26 6.18 -2.65 7.62
C GLY A 26 4.80 -2.90 7.02
N ALA A 27 4.64 -2.61 5.73
CA ALA A 27 3.38 -2.79 5.02
C ALA A 27 3.55 -3.45 3.65
N SER A 28 2.46 -4.01 3.13
CA SER A 28 2.43 -4.60 1.80
C SER A 28 1.08 -4.42 1.12
N ILE A 29 1.09 -4.26 -0.20
CA ILE A 29 -0.11 -4.18 -1.04
C ILE A 29 0.07 -5.07 -2.27
N GLY A 30 -0.98 -5.79 -2.66
CA GLY A 30 -0.96 -6.69 -3.81
C GLY A 30 -0.97 -5.96 -5.15
N LYS A 31 -0.29 -6.51 -6.15
CA LYS A 31 -0.37 -6.03 -7.54
C LYS A 31 -1.81 -5.97 -8.04
N GLU A 32 -2.62 -6.98 -7.73
CA GLU A 32 -4.04 -7.01 -8.13
C GLU A 32 -4.82 -5.85 -7.50
N THR A 33 -4.59 -5.56 -6.22
CA THR A 33 -5.22 -4.41 -5.55
C THR A 33 -4.81 -3.09 -6.21
N LEU A 34 -3.53 -2.92 -6.52
CA LEU A 34 -3.03 -1.73 -7.22
C LEU A 34 -3.67 -1.59 -8.62
N HIS A 35 -3.70 -2.69 -9.37
CA HIS A 35 -4.27 -2.75 -10.71
C HIS A 35 -5.76 -2.37 -10.69
N TYR A 36 -6.59 -3.10 -9.95
CA TYR A 36 -8.03 -2.89 -9.95
C TYR A 36 -8.42 -1.51 -9.40
N ARG A 37 -7.66 -0.96 -8.45
CA ARG A 37 -7.99 0.33 -7.80
C ARG A 37 -7.53 1.54 -8.60
N TYR A 38 -6.34 1.50 -9.20
CA TYR A 38 -5.70 2.67 -9.79
C TYR A 38 -5.54 2.58 -11.30
N GLN A 39 -5.44 1.37 -11.87
CA GLN A 39 -5.20 1.16 -13.30
C GLN A 39 -6.07 0.05 -13.92
N PRO A 40 -7.39 0.02 -13.68
CA PRO A 40 -8.24 -1.12 -14.08
C PRO A 40 -8.34 -1.37 -15.60
N GLN A 41 -7.95 -0.38 -16.41
CA GLN A 41 -7.98 -0.45 -17.88
C GLN A 41 -6.60 -0.64 -18.50
N ARG A 42 -5.52 -0.54 -17.71
CA ARG A 42 -4.14 -0.70 -18.21
C ARG A 42 -3.81 -2.19 -18.25
N ARG A 43 -3.05 -2.62 -19.26
CA ARG A 43 -2.59 -4.03 -19.36
C ARG A 43 -1.13 -4.18 -18.95
N ASP A 44 -0.37 -3.10 -19.02
CA ASP A 44 1.01 -3.04 -18.58
C ASP A 44 1.02 -2.43 -17.17
N ASP A 45 0.88 -3.31 -16.18
CA ASP A 45 0.85 -2.92 -14.77
C ASP A 45 2.22 -3.09 -14.15
N ASP A 46 2.97 -1.99 -14.12
CA ASP A 46 4.10 -1.85 -13.22
C ASP A 46 3.58 -1.48 -11.83
N ALA A 47 3.51 -2.48 -10.95
CA ALA A 47 2.96 -2.32 -9.61
C ALA A 47 3.76 -1.31 -8.78
N LEU A 48 5.06 -1.19 -9.00
CA LEU A 48 5.91 -0.28 -8.24
C LEU A 48 5.71 1.17 -8.69
N GLU A 49 5.56 1.40 -10.00
CA GLU A 49 5.15 2.70 -10.56
C GLU A 49 3.79 3.13 -10.01
N THR A 50 2.77 2.25 -10.10
CA THR A 50 1.43 2.54 -9.59
C THR A 50 1.44 2.83 -8.10
N TYR A 51 2.20 2.06 -7.31
CA TYR A 51 2.41 2.35 -5.90
C TYR A 51 3.03 3.74 -5.70
N THR A 52 4.07 4.08 -6.47
CA THR A 52 4.81 5.34 -6.31
C THR A 52 3.93 6.55 -6.61
N GLN A 53 3.08 6.46 -7.64
CA GLN A 53 2.12 7.51 -8.00
C GLN A 53 1.02 7.72 -6.93
N ASN A 54 0.71 6.68 -6.15
CA ASN A 54 -0.39 6.68 -5.18
C ASN A 54 0.09 6.50 -3.73
N SER A 55 1.39 6.67 -3.47
CA SER A 55 2.00 6.30 -2.19
C SER A 55 1.42 7.06 -1.01
N ALA A 56 0.99 8.31 -1.21
CA ALA A 56 0.37 9.13 -0.16
C ALA A 56 -0.99 8.58 0.30
N GLU A 57 -1.85 8.14 -0.64
CA GLU A 57 -3.15 7.53 -0.31
C GLU A 57 -2.95 6.16 0.38
N ILE A 58 -1.99 5.39 -0.13
CA ILE A 58 -1.64 4.06 0.40
C ILE A 58 -1.04 4.18 1.81
N ASP A 59 -0.14 5.14 2.06
CA ASP A 59 0.39 5.45 3.38
C ASP A 59 -0.73 5.82 4.36
N ALA A 60 -1.64 6.72 3.95
CA ALA A 60 -2.79 7.08 4.77
C ALA A 60 -3.67 5.86 5.11
N ALA A 61 -3.80 4.87 4.21
CA ALA A 61 -4.46 3.60 4.51
C ALA A 61 -3.72 2.77 5.56
N VAL A 62 -2.38 2.72 5.51
CA VAL A 62 -1.58 2.06 6.55
C VAL A 62 -1.78 2.73 7.90
N ARG A 63 -1.72 4.06 7.98
CA ARG A 63 -1.94 4.80 9.24
C ARG A 63 -3.30 4.50 9.84
N ARG A 64 -4.36 4.48 9.01
CA ARG A 64 -5.73 4.14 9.44
C ARG A 64 -5.81 2.71 9.99
N ARG A 65 -5.16 1.75 9.32
CA ARG A 65 -5.06 0.35 9.78
C ARG A 65 -4.34 0.24 11.13
N VAL A 66 -3.21 0.93 11.28
CA VAL A 66 -2.42 0.90 12.52
C VAL A 66 -3.22 1.51 13.67
N ALA A 67 -3.86 2.66 13.46
CA ALA A 67 -4.75 3.28 14.44
C ALA A 67 -5.93 2.37 14.83
N ALA A 68 -6.41 1.52 13.91
CA ALA A 68 -7.43 0.51 14.18
C ALA A 68 -6.91 -0.77 14.86
N GLY A 69 -5.64 -0.82 15.29
CA GLY A 69 -5.05 -1.94 16.03
C GLY A 69 -4.47 -3.06 15.17
N SER A 70 -4.13 -2.77 13.91
CA SER A 70 -3.55 -3.77 13.01
C SER A 70 -2.15 -4.20 13.43
N ARG A 71 -1.88 -5.50 13.32
CA ARG A 71 -0.55 -6.08 13.59
C ARG A 71 0.33 -6.02 12.34
N GLU A 72 1.62 -5.91 12.58
CA GLU A 72 2.65 -5.89 11.53
C GLU A 72 3.01 -7.32 11.06
N PRO A 73 3.26 -7.53 9.76
CA PRO A 73 3.19 -6.55 8.67
C PRO A 73 1.73 -6.19 8.29
N VAL A 74 1.49 -4.90 8.03
CA VAL A 74 0.17 -4.40 7.63
C VAL A 74 -0.08 -4.72 6.16
N MET A 75 -0.92 -5.73 5.92
CA MET A 75 -1.37 -6.07 4.57
C MET A 75 -2.60 -5.25 4.20
N LEU A 76 -2.45 -4.38 3.20
CA LEU A 76 -3.55 -3.59 2.64
C LEU A 76 -4.33 -4.41 1.60
N ARG A 77 -5.65 -4.30 1.67
CA ARG A 77 -6.61 -4.86 0.71
C ARG A 77 -7.35 -3.73 0.01
N ASP A 78 -8.11 -4.07 -1.04
CA ASP A 78 -8.95 -3.12 -1.78
C ASP A 78 -9.80 -2.23 -0.87
N ALA A 79 -10.49 -2.84 0.10
CA ALA A 79 -11.34 -2.10 1.03
C ALA A 79 -10.58 -1.05 1.86
N ASP A 80 -9.31 -1.29 2.18
CA ASP A 80 -8.50 -0.38 3.01
C ASP A 80 -8.11 0.89 2.23
N VAL A 81 -7.78 0.73 0.94
CA VAL A 81 -7.43 1.83 0.03
C VAL A 81 -8.66 2.53 -0.56
N ARG A 82 -9.83 1.91 -0.50
CA ARG A 82 -11.11 2.49 -0.95
C ARG A 82 -11.72 3.45 0.07
N ALA A 83 -11.40 3.29 1.36
CA ALA A 83 -12.06 4.00 2.45
C ALA A 83 -11.47 5.39 2.78
N ALA A 84 -11.46 6.31 1.83
CA ALA A 84 -11.48 7.73 2.19
C ALA A 84 -12.59 8.41 1.40
N PRO A 85 -13.86 8.35 1.88
CA PRO A 85 -14.79 9.38 1.47
C PRO A 85 -14.18 10.72 1.90
N HIS A 86 -13.77 11.52 0.90
CA HIS A 86 -13.74 12.97 1.10
C HIS A 86 -15.16 13.36 1.52
N SER A 87 -15.24 14.17 2.56
CA SER A 87 -16.45 14.66 3.23
C SER A 87 -17.64 14.96 2.30
#